data_AF-A0A831RMT4-F1
#
_entry.id   AF-A0A831RMT4-F1
#
_cell.length_a   1.000
_cell.length_b   1.000
_cell.length_c   1.000
_cell.angle_alpha   90.00
_cell.angle_beta   90.00
_cell.angle_gamma   90.00
#
_symmetry.space_group_name_H-M   'P 1'
#
loop_
_entity.id
_entity.type
_entity.pdbx_description
1 polymer ?
#
loop_
_entity_poly.entity_id
_entity_poly.type
_entity_poly.pdbx_seq_one_letter_code
_entity_poly.pdbx_strand_id
1 'polypeptide(L)'
;MFDSFHFLHPLWLLALLPLAGLVWLLQRRSGGDDAWRRVVDPDLLPLLLSRGGGRASRSALWLLATGWLLAVLALADPTWEQRPRPLFETRQALVIVLDLSRSMEATDLKPSRLFQARLKVEDILDREREGQTGLVVFAGDAFSVVPLTRDADTIRAMLGVLTPELMPVQGSRVDLALKRAGELLKQAGIPRGRILVIGDGMESEAAIDEAARLRDQGYRVSVLGVGTAAGAPVPDGRGGSLRDDRGNPVIAGLDQARLQRLATAGGGRYARLQPGDQDLDLVLSPGSISYPGTATKAEKSDLDQTAWKEQGPLLTLLLLPLAALAFRRGWLLGLLLTGLLLPLPEPVTAAAPAVVAESRPAPATGLWRDLWQRRDQQAAEALARGDAEAAARLARDPLRR
;
A
#
# COMPACT_ATOMS: atom_id res chain seq x y z
N MET A 1 -0.24 -2.06 30.76
CA MET A 1 0.67 -1.66 29.66
C MET A 1 1.78 -2.69 29.39
N PHE A 2 1.99 -3.71 30.24
CA PHE A 2 3.00 -4.77 30.05
C PHE A 2 2.42 -6.19 29.88
N ASP A 3 1.09 -6.37 29.84
CA ASP A 3 0.45 -7.70 29.77
C ASP A 3 0.67 -8.46 28.45
N SER A 4 1.30 -7.83 27.46
CA SER A 4 1.43 -8.36 26.10
C SER A 4 2.90 -8.55 25.65
N PHE A 5 3.86 -8.47 26.56
CA PHE A 5 5.27 -8.70 26.26
C PHE A 5 5.56 -10.18 26.03
N HIS A 6 6.11 -10.52 24.86
CA HIS A 6 6.63 -11.85 24.57
C HIS A 6 7.73 -11.78 23.51
N PHE A 7 8.39 -12.91 23.28
CA PHE A 7 9.39 -13.06 22.22
C PHE A 7 8.74 -13.75 21.02
N LEU A 8 8.95 -13.23 19.82
CA LEU A 8 8.47 -13.86 18.58
C LEU A 8 9.24 -15.15 18.27
N HIS A 9 10.52 -15.21 18.64
CA HIS A 9 11.38 -16.35 18.38
C HIS A 9 12.12 -16.81 19.65
N PRO A 10 11.42 -17.38 20.64
CA PRO A 10 12.00 -17.72 21.95
C PRO A 10 13.09 -18.80 21.86
N LEU A 11 13.13 -19.61 20.80
CA LEU A 11 14.15 -20.64 20.59
C LEU A 11 15.58 -20.07 20.52
N TRP A 12 15.74 -18.81 20.08
CA TRP A 12 17.05 -18.16 20.07
C TRP A 12 17.65 -17.97 21.46
N LEU A 13 16.84 -17.97 22.52
CA LEU A 13 17.33 -17.92 23.91
C LEU A 13 18.19 -19.14 24.28
N LEU A 14 18.03 -20.27 23.59
CA LEU A 14 18.91 -21.43 23.79
C LEU A 14 20.37 -21.13 23.42
N ALA A 15 20.61 -20.13 22.57
CA ALA A 15 21.96 -19.67 22.24
C ALA A 15 22.66 -18.96 23.42
N LEU A 16 22.00 -18.78 24.57
CA LEU A 16 22.64 -18.38 25.83
C LEU A 16 23.40 -19.53 26.51
N LEU A 17 23.05 -20.79 26.25
CA LEU A 17 23.76 -21.95 26.80
C LEU A 17 25.22 -22.04 26.33
N PRO A 18 25.53 -21.94 25.02
CA PRO A 18 26.92 -21.92 24.57
C PRO A 18 27.68 -20.68 25.10
N LEU A 19 27.00 -19.54 25.27
CA LEU A 19 27.59 -18.35 25.89
C LEU A 19 27.97 -18.61 27.36
N ALA A 20 27.10 -19.23 28.15
CA ALA A 20 27.38 -19.61 29.53
C ALA A 20 28.55 -20.61 29.64
N GLY A 21 28.57 -21.61 28.75
CA GLY A 21 29.67 -22.58 28.64
C GLY A 21 31.00 -21.92 28.28
N LEU A 22 31.00 -20.97 27.34
CA LEU A 22 32.17 -20.18 26.97
C LEU A 22 32.67 -19.36 28.15
N VAL A 23 31.80 -18.63 28.84
CA VAL A 23 32.15 -17.82 30.03
C VAL A 23 32.73 -18.71 31.14
N TRP A 24 32.12 -19.87 31.41
CA TRP A 24 32.61 -20.83 32.41
C TRP A 24 33.99 -21.40 32.07
N LEU A 25 34.21 -21.79 30.81
CA LEU A 25 35.50 -22.30 30.34
C LEU A 25 36.59 -21.23 30.46
N LEU A 26 36.26 -19.97 30.17
CA LEU A 26 37.17 -18.83 30.26
C LEU A 26 37.51 -18.46 31.72
N GLN A 27 36.56 -18.60 32.64
CA GLN A 27 36.81 -18.44 34.08
C GLN A 27 37.76 -19.54 34.60
N ARG A 28 37.61 -20.79 34.12
CA ARG A 28 38.51 -21.90 34.48
C ARG A 28 39.92 -21.76 33.90
N ARG A 29 40.05 -21.26 32.67
CA ARG A 29 41.37 -21.03 32.03
C ARG A 29 42.14 -19.83 32.60
N SER A 30 41.45 -18.91 33.28
CA SER A 30 42.08 -17.76 33.93
C SER A 30 42.96 -18.11 35.15
N GLY A 31 43.03 -19.39 35.55
CA GLY A 31 43.98 -19.92 36.52
C GLY A 31 45.32 -20.39 35.92
N GLY A 32 45.66 -20.02 34.68
CA GLY A 32 46.87 -20.47 33.98
C GLY A 32 48.21 -20.18 34.66
N ASP A 33 48.24 -19.29 35.66
CA ASP A 33 49.42 -19.08 36.52
C ASP A 33 49.74 -20.32 37.38
N ASP A 34 48.76 -21.19 37.61
CA ASP A 34 48.86 -22.37 38.48
C ASP A 34 49.58 -23.56 37.82
N ALA A 35 49.61 -23.61 36.48
CA ALA A 35 50.33 -24.65 35.74
C ALA A 35 51.84 -24.42 35.76
N TRP A 36 52.28 -23.17 35.65
CA TRP A 36 53.71 -22.80 35.70
C TRP A 36 54.27 -22.84 37.12
N ARG A 37 53.44 -22.54 38.14
CA ARG A 37 53.79 -22.71 39.57
C ARG A 37 54.07 -24.15 39.99
N ARG A 38 53.59 -25.14 39.24
CA ARG A 38 53.84 -26.57 39.52
C ARG A 38 55.15 -27.11 38.93
N VAL A 39 55.77 -26.37 38.00
CA VAL A 39 56.93 -26.85 37.23
C VAL A 39 58.15 -25.94 37.39
N VAL A 40 57.96 -24.68 37.79
CA VAL A 40 59.01 -23.66 37.88
C VAL A 40 59.20 -23.18 39.32
N ASP A 41 60.46 -23.02 39.71
CA ASP A 41 60.91 -22.56 41.04
C ASP A 41 60.35 -21.16 41.38
N PRO A 42 59.77 -20.93 42.59
CA PRO A 42 59.12 -19.67 42.97
C PRO A 42 59.93 -18.40 42.72
N ASP A 43 61.26 -18.48 42.85
CA ASP A 43 62.16 -17.33 42.74
C ASP A 43 62.40 -16.88 41.28
N LEU A 44 62.13 -17.75 40.30
CA LEU A 44 62.31 -17.47 38.86
C LEU A 44 61.01 -17.06 38.16
N LEU A 45 59.85 -17.30 38.77
CA LEU A 45 58.53 -16.91 38.24
C LEU A 45 58.40 -15.40 37.93
N PRO A 46 58.91 -14.46 38.76
CA PRO A 46 58.74 -13.02 38.52
C PRO A 46 59.48 -12.49 37.30
N LEU A 47 60.55 -13.18 36.86
CA LEU A 47 61.42 -12.77 35.76
C LEU A 47 60.97 -13.32 34.39
N LEU A 48 60.25 -14.45 34.38
CA LEU A 48 59.77 -15.11 33.15
C LEU A 48 58.34 -14.71 32.78
N LEU A 49 57.49 -14.38 33.75
CA LEU A 49 56.13 -13.93 33.48
C LEU A 49 56.11 -12.41 33.30
N SER A 50 56.22 -11.98 32.04
CA SER A 50 55.79 -10.63 31.66
C SER A 50 54.36 -10.40 32.14
N ARG A 51 54.19 -9.49 33.11
CA ARG A 51 52.92 -9.14 33.76
C ARG A 51 51.91 -8.43 32.83
N GLY A 52 52.08 -8.54 31.52
CA GLY A 52 51.40 -7.70 30.51
C GLY A 52 50.24 -8.33 29.74
N GLY A 53 49.98 -9.65 29.84
CA GLY A 53 49.07 -10.32 28.89
C GLY A 53 47.58 -10.39 29.25
N GLY A 54 47.20 -10.29 30.52
CA GLY A 54 45.88 -10.74 30.97
C GLY A 54 44.72 -9.73 30.90
N ARG A 55 45.01 -8.42 31.01
CA ARG A 55 43.96 -7.40 31.22
C ARG A 55 43.26 -6.99 29.92
N ALA A 56 44.00 -6.93 28.80
CA ALA A 56 43.46 -6.65 27.47
C ALA A 56 42.70 -7.85 26.86
N SER A 57 43.08 -9.09 27.21
CA SER A 57 42.36 -10.30 26.78
C SER A 57 40.98 -10.39 27.45
N ARG A 58 40.88 -10.06 28.75
CA ARG A 58 39.61 -10.14 29.48
C ARG A 58 38.59 -9.09 29.03
N SER A 59 39.00 -7.86 28.72
CA SER A 59 38.07 -6.83 28.23
C SER A 59 37.48 -7.17 26.86
N ALA A 60 38.27 -7.72 25.93
CA ALA A 60 37.78 -8.18 24.63
C ALA A 60 36.78 -9.34 24.76
N LEU A 61 37.00 -10.25 25.72
CA LEU A 61 36.07 -11.35 26.00
C LEU A 61 34.76 -10.88 26.60
N TRP A 62 34.79 -9.90 27.52
CA TRP A 62 33.56 -9.28 28.04
C TRP A 62 32.78 -8.52 26.96
N LEU A 63 33.48 -7.81 26.06
CA LEU A 63 32.84 -7.18 24.89
C LEU A 63 32.17 -8.20 23.98
N LEU A 64 32.83 -9.33 23.70
CA LEU A 64 32.27 -10.42 22.91
C LEU A 64 31.03 -11.03 23.60
N ALA A 65 31.09 -11.26 24.91
CA ALA A 65 29.98 -11.81 25.68
C ALA A 65 28.76 -10.88 25.68
N THR A 66 28.98 -9.57 25.87
CA THR A 66 27.91 -8.56 25.81
C THR A 66 27.33 -8.45 24.39
N GLY A 67 28.17 -8.48 23.36
CA GLY A 67 27.70 -8.51 21.96
C GLY A 67 26.88 -9.75 21.64
N TRP A 68 27.32 -10.92 22.10
CA TRP A 68 26.56 -12.17 21.94
C TRP A 68 25.19 -12.07 22.62
N LEU A 69 25.14 -11.60 23.88
CA LEU A 69 23.89 -11.45 24.62
C LEU A 69 22.89 -10.55 23.87
N LEU A 70 23.35 -9.40 23.37
CA LEU A 70 22.51 -8.48 22.61
C LEU A 70 22.05 -9.04 21.27
N ALA A 71 22.89 -9.82 20.59
CA ALA A 71 22.52 -10.48 19.35
C ALA A 71 21.41 -11.54 19.58
N VAL A 72 21.52 -12.30 20.68
CA VAL A 72 20.49 -13.27 21.06
C VAL A 72 19.17 -12.57 21.38
N LEU A 73 19.20 -11.43 22.08
CA LEU A 73 17.99 -10.66 22.37
C LEU A 73 17.38 -10.04 21.11
N ALA A 74 18.21 -9.55 20.18
CA ALA A 74 17.74 -9.04 18.89
C ALA A 74 17.07 -10.13 18.05
N LEU A 75 17.66 -11.34 18.02
CA LEU A 75 17.13 -12.50 17.30
C LEU A 75 15.89 -13.11 17.97
N ALA A 76 15.79 -13.05 19.30
CA ALA A 76 14.60 -13.48 20.02
C ALA A 76 13.41 -12.55 19.76
N ASP A 77 13.68 -11.31 19.31
CA ASP A 77 12.74 -10.29 18.88
C ASP A 77 11.64 -10.00 19.93
N PRO A 78 11.95 -9.17 20.95
CA PRO A 78 10.98 -8.80 21.97
C PRO A 78 9.92 -7.88 21.38
N THR A 79 8.65 -8.22 21.54
CA THR A 79 7.55 -7.43 21.01
C THR A 79 6.52 -7.08 22.08
N TRP A 80 5.96 -5.88 21.96
CA TRP A 80 4.94 -5.32 22.86
C TRP A 80 3.97 -4.35 22.15
N GLU A 81 4.15 -4.12 20.85
CA GLU A 81 3.29 -3.24 20.04
C GLU A 81 2.63 -4.09 18.96
N GLN A 82 1.29 -4.15 18.96
CA GLN A 82 0.54 -4.72 17.85
C GLN A 82 0.28 -3.63 16.82
N ARG A 83 0.49 -3.92 15.54
CA ARG A 83 0.04 -3.06 14.46
C ARG A 83 -1.02 -3.80 13.64
N PRO A 84 -2.15 -3.15 13.32
CA PRO A 84 -3.07 -3.69 12.33
C PRO A 84 -2.30 -3.75 11.01
N ARG A 85 -2.01 -4.96 10.51
CA ARG A 85 -1.60 -5.12 9.11
C ARG A 85 -2.89 -5.11 8.29
N PRO A 86 -3.07 -4.19 7.34
CA PRO A 86 -4.13 -4.33 6.36
C PRO A 86 -3.73 -5.47 5.41
N LEU A 87 -3.98 -6.73 5.79
CA LEU A 87 -3.84 -7.89 4.89
C LEU A 87 -4.93 -7.92 3.79
N PHE A 88 -5.72 -6.85 3.65
CA PHE A 88 -6.84 -6.74 2.71
C PHE A 88 -6.49 -6.16 1.34
N GLU A 89 -5.24 -5.83 1.05
CA GLU A 89 -4.87 -5.35 -0.30
C GLU A 89 -4.86 -6.46 -1.36
N THR A 90 -4.73 -7.74 -1.02
CA THR A 90 -4.27 -8.71 -2.05
C THR A 90 -5.34 -9.51 -2.80
N ARG A 91 -6.66 -9.32 -2.63
CA ARG A 91 -7.68 -10.14 -3.37
C ARG A 91 -9.02 -9.46 -3.67
N GLN A 92 -9.05 -8.18 -4.01
CA GLN A 92 -10.30 -7.59 -4.48
C GLN A 92 -10.51 -7.96 -5.95
N ALA A 93 -11.29 -9.02 -6.21
CA ALA A 93 -11.72 -9.33 -7.56
C ALA A 93 -12.78 -8.31 -8.01
N LEU A 94 -12.63 -7.80 -9.22
CA LEU A 94 -13.59 -6.91 -9.88
C LEU A 94 -14.10 -7.58 -11.16
N VAL A 95 -15.41 -7.69 -11.33
CA VAL A 95 -16.00 -8.03 -12.63
C VAL A 95 -16.62 -6.79 -13.22
N ILE A 96 -16.07 -6.34 -14.35
CA ILE A 96 -16.63 -5.25 -15.14
C ILE A 96 -17.71 -5.83 -16.03
N VAL A 97 -18.90 -5.27 -15.98
CA VAL A 97 -20.06 -5.67 -16.77
C VAL A 97 -20.39 -4.52 -17.72
N LEU A 98 -20.05 -4.67 -18.99
CA LEU A 98 -20.16 -3.61 -20.01
C LEU A 98 -21.37 -3.82 -20.91
N ASP A 99 -22.21 -2.79 -21.02
CA ASP A 99 -23.35 -2.75 -21.92
C ASP A 99 -22.90 -2.56 -23.39
N LEU A 100 -23.36 -3.46 -24.26
CA LEU A 100 -23.16 -3.45 -25.71
C LEU A 100 -24.50 -3.40 -26.47
N SER A 101 -25.56 -2.86 -25.85
CA SER A 101 -26.81 -2.57 -26.54
C SER A 101 -26.65 -1.41 -27.54
N ARG A 102 -27.55 -1.30 -28.52
CA ARG A 102 -27.50 -0.23 -29.54
C ARG A 102 -27.53 1.18 -28.94
N SER A 103 -28.17 1.37 -27.78
CA SER A 103 -28.24 2.69 -27.13
C SER A 103 -26.86 3.23 -26.73
N MET A 104 -25.88 2.34 -26.53
CA MET A 104 -24.48 2.71 -26.28
C MET A 104 -23.78 3.32 -27.50
N GLU A 105 -24.39 3.33 -28.70
CA GLU A 105 -23.89 4.09 -29.85
C GLU A 105 -24.35 5.54 -29.88
N ALA A 106 -25.26 5.94 -28.98
CA ALA A 106 -25.72 7.32 -28.88
C ALA A 106 -24.55 8.30 -28.65
N THR A 107 -24.69 9.52 -29.17
CA THR A 107 -23.58 10.50 -29.24
C THR A 107 -23.80 11.75 -28.38
N ASP A 108 -24.62 11.64 -27.34
CA ASP A 108 -24.74 12.66 -26.28
C ASP A 108 -23.46 12.80 -25.46
N LEU A 109 -22.65 11.74 -25.40
CA LEU A 109 -21.24 11.79 -25.05
C LEU A 109 -20.40 11.51 -26.31
N LYS A 110 -19.50 12.42 -26.69
CA LYS A 110 -18.70 12.29 -27.92
C LYS A 110 -17.48 11.38 -27.70
N PRO A 111 -17.08 10.57 -28.69
CA PRO A 111 -17.75 10.31 -29.97
C PRO A 111 -19.01 9.42 -29.82
N SER A 112 -19.01 8.45 -28.89
CA SER A 112 -20.18 7.66 -28.50
C SER A 112 -20.10 7.27 -27.02
N ARG A 113 -21.24 6.87 -26.43
CA ARG A 113 -21.28 6.33 -25.06
C ARG A 113 -20.35 5.13 -24.87
N LEU A 114 -20.37 4.18 -25.79
CA LEU A 114 -19.52 2.99 -25.74
C LEU A 114 -18.03 3.36 -25.77
N PHE A 115 -17.65 4.33 -26.61
CA PHE A 115 -16.26 4.79 -26.64
C PHE A 115 -15.83 5.38 -25.29
N GLN A 116 -16.67 6.23 -24.70
CA GLN A 116 -16.41 6.79 -23.37
C GLN A 116 -16.38 5.73 -22.27
N ALA A 117 -17.24 4.73 -22.36
CA ALA A 117 -17.23 3.59 -21.44
C ALA A 117 -15.92 2.79 -21.54
N ARG A 118 -15.40 2.53 -22.75
CA ARG A 118 -14.12 1.82 -22.93
C ARG A 118 -12.94 2.60 -22.34
N LEU A 119 -12.86 3.91 -22.60
CA LEU A 119 -11.82 4.75 -21.99
C LEU A 119 -11.88 4.70 -20.47
N LYS A 120 -13.09 4.79 -19.91
CA LYS A 120 -13.27 4.70 -18.47
C LYS A 120 -12.89 3.31 -17.92
N VAL A 121 -13.09 2.24 -18.68
CA VAL A 121 -12.59 0.91 -18.31
C VAL A 121 -11.06 0.87 -18.31
N GLU A 122 -10.39 1.53 -19.25
CA GLU A 122 -8.92 1.67 -19.22
C GLU A 122 -8.46 2.38 -17.93
N ASP A 123 -9.12 3.47 -17.53
CA ASP A 123 -8.84 4.17 -16.27
C ASP A 123 -9.03 3.25 -15.05
N ILE A 124 -10.06 2.40 -15.06
CA ILE A 124 -10.30 1.40 -14.00
C ILE A 124 -9.17 0.37 -13.94
N LEU A 125 -8.73 -0.14 -15.09
CA LEU A 125 -7.65 -1.13 -15.16
C LEU A 125 -6.33 -0.56 -14.64
N ASP A 126 -6.06 0.72 -14.89
CA ASP A 126 -4.84 1.37 -14.40
C ASP A 126 -4.84 1.59 -12.88
N ARG A 127 -6.03 1.65 -12.25
CA ARG A 127 -6.22 1.76 -10.79
C ARG A 127 -6.20 0.39 -10.10
N GLU A 128 -6.72 -0.65 -10.73
CA GLU A 128 -6.90 -1.99 -10.16
C GLU A 128 -5.68 -2.91 -10.42
N ARG A 129 -4.47 -2.43 -10.14
CA ARG A 129 -3.20 -3.12 -10.51
C ARG A 129 -2.90 -4.41 -9.74
N GLU A 130 -3.46 -4.54 -8.54
CA GLU A 130 -3.15 -5.65 -7.63
C GLU A 130 -4.28 -6.70 -7.57
N GLY A 131 -5.45 -6.36 -8.14
CA GLY A 131 -6.64 -7.19 -8.16
C GLY A 131 -6.71 -8.18 -9.34
N GLN A 132 -7.71 -9.05 -9.31
CA GLN A 132 -8.11 -9.80 -10.51
C GLN A 132 -9.31 -9.10 -11.13
N THR A 133 -9.25 -8.85 -12.43
CA THR A 133 -10.34 -8.22 -13.18
C THR A 133 -10.90 -9.21 -14.19
N GLY A 134 -12.23 -9.30 -14.27
CA GLY A 134 -12.96 -10.04 -15.30
C GLY A 134 -13.78 -9.07 -16.14
N LEU A 135 -14.11 -9.46 -17.37
CA LEU A 135 -14.94 -8.67 -18.27
C LEU A 135 -16.11 -9.51 -18.77
N VAL A 136 -17.32 -9.06 -18.45
CA VAL A 136 -18.59 -9.56 -18.97
C VAL A 136 -19.20 -8.47 -19.84
N VAL A 137 -19.81 -8.87 -20.95
CA VAL A 137 -20.55 -7.97 -21.84
C VAL A 137 -21.99 -8.43 -21.94
N PHE A 138 -22.91 -7.50 -22.16
CA PHE A 138 -24.32 -7.84 -22.31
C PHE A 138 -25.08 -6.92 -23.26
N ALA A 139 -26.18 -7.46 -23.78
CA ALA A 139 -27.25 -6.75 -24.47
C ALA A 139 -28.54 -7.53 -24.21
N GLY A 140 -29.13 -8.21 -25.20
CA GLY A 140 -30.26 -9.14 -24.96
C GLY A 140 -29.84 -10.48 -24.35
N ASP A 141 -28.54 -10.79 -24.37
CA ASP A 141 -27.90 -11.94 -23.71
C ASP A 141 -26.57 -11.47 -23.06
N ALA A 142 -25.89 -12.32 -22.30
CA ALA A 142 -24.66 -11.97 -21.60
C ALA A 142 -23.53 -13.00 -21.74
N PHE A 143 -22.30 -12.53 -21.99
CA PHE A 143 -21.13 -13.37 -22.22
C PHE A 143 -19.93 -12.92 -21.38
N SER A 144 -19.17 -13.89 -20.89
CA SER A 144 -17.85 -13.64 -20.28
C SER A 144 -16.83 -13.54 -21.40
N VAL A 145 -16.30 -12.34 -21.63
CA VAL A 145 -15.25 -12.09 -22.64
C VAL A 145 -13.89 -12.46 -22.08
N VAL A 146 -13.62 -12.04 -20.84
CA VAL A 146 -12.35 -12.32 -20.15
C VAL A 146 -12.65 -12.89 -18.77
N PRO A 147 -12.14 -14.10 -18.43
CA PRO A 147 -12.23 -14.62 -17.07
C PRO A 147 -11.40 -13.77 -16.10
N LEU A 148 -11.51 -14.02 -14.79
CA LEU A 148 -10.73 -13.28 -13.79
C LEU A 148 -9.22 -13.46 -14.00
N THR A 149 -8.55 -12.38 -14.35
CA THR A 149 -7.11 -12.35 -14.62
C THR A 149 -6.45 -11.14 -13.94
N ARG A 150 -5.16 -11.22 -13.68
CA ARG A 150 -4.34 -10.07 -13.26
C ARG A 150 -3.74 -9.32 -14.45
N ASP A 151 -3.84 -9.91 -15.65
CA ASP A 151 -3.32 -9.33 -16.87
C ASP A 151 -4.33 -8.32 -17.45
N ALA A 152 -4.12 -7.04 -17.12
CA ALA A 152 -4.92 -5.94 -17.65
C ALA A 152 -4.78 -5.78 -19.18
N ASP A 153 -3.65 -6.19 -19.76
CA ASP A 153 -3.42 -6.06 -21.20
C ASP A 153 -4.31 -7.02 -22.00
N THR A 154 -4.60 -8.20 -21.46
CA THR A 154 -5.59 -9.11 -22.03
C THR A 154 -6.97 -8.44 -22.13
N ILE A 155 -7.40 -7.72 -21.08
CA ILE A 155 -8.69 -7.02 -21.09
C ILE A 155 -8.65 -5.86 -22.08
N ARG A 156 -7.58 -5.07 -22.08
CA ARG A 156 -7.37 -3.93 -22.99
C ARG A 156 -7.42 -4.36 -24.46
N ALA A 157 -6.80 -5.49 -24.80
CA ALA A 157 -6.86 -6.07 -26.14
C ALA A 157 -8.30 -6.40 -26.58
N MET A 158 -9.15 -6.84 -25.65
CA MET A 158 -10.55 -7.15 -25.96
C MET A 158 -11.40 -5.89 -26.11
N LEU A 159 -11.17 -4.83 -25.33
CA LEU A 159 -11.98 -3.58 -25.41
C LEU A 159 -12.04 -2.98 -26.81
N GLY A 160 -10.95 -3.06 -27.57
CA GLY A 160 -10.87 -2.52 -28.94
C GLY A 160 -11.88 -3.13 -29.90
N VAL A 161 -12.20 -4.42 -29.72
CA VAL A 161 -13.07 -5.17 -30.64
C VAL A 161 -14.55 -5.19 -30.23
N LEU A 162 -14.90 -4.76 -29.01
CA LEU A 162 -16.26 -4.87 -28.49
C LEU A 162 -17.26 -3.90 -29.12
N THR A 163 -18.01 -4.33 -30.13
CA THR A 163 -19.09 -3.51 -30.71
C THR A 163 -20.48 -4.10 -30.43
N PRO A 164 -21.56 -3.29 -30.50
CA PRO A 164 -22.92 -3.79 -30.33
C PRO A 164 -23.32 -4.85 -31.36
N GLU A 165 -22.71 -4.86 -32.55
CA GLU A 165 -23.00 -5.86 -33.58
C GLU A 165 -22.48 -7.27 -33.23
N LEU A 166 -21.54 -7.39 -32.29
CA LEU A 166 -21.10 -8.70 -31.80
C LEU A 166 -22.20 -9.43 -31.01
N MET A 167 -23.18 -8.69 -30.47
CA MET A 167 -24.22 -9.28 -29.65
C MET A 167 -25.30 -9.93 -30.51
N PRO A 168 -25.54 -11.25 -30.38
CA PRO A 168 -26.47 -11.99 -31.23
C PRO A 168 -27.93 -11.57 -31.00
N VAL A 169 -28.24 -11.19 -29.75
CA VAL A 169 -29.57 -10.72 -29.35
C VAL A 169 -29.41 -9.31 -28.78
N GLN A 170 -30.17 -8.38 -29.35
CA GLN A 170 -30.22 -6.99 -28.90
C GLN A 170 -31.23 -6.84 -27.74
N GLY A 171 -31.02 -5.83 -26.89
CA GLY A 171 -31.81 -5.59 -25.67
C GLY A 171 -30.91 -5.14 -24.52
N SER A 172 -31.45 -5.09 -23.30
CA SER A 172 -30.69 -4.76 -22.07
C SER A 172 -31.08 -5.70 -20.92
N ARG A 173 -30.47 -6.89 -20.89
CA ARG A 173 -30.68 -7.98 -19.92
C ARG A 173 -29.55 -8.04 -18.90
N VAL A 174 -29.49 -7.01 -18.08
CA VAL A 174 -28.49 -6.86 -17.00
C VAL A 174 -28.58 -8.00 -15.98
N ASP A 175 -29.78 -8.54 -15.75
CA ASP A 175 -30.00 -9.70 -14.89
C ASP A 175 -29.16 -10.91 -15.31
N LEU A 176 -29.06 -11.19 -16.62
CA LEU A 176 -28.21 -12.25 -17.15
C LEU A 176 -26.73 -11.94 -16.96
N ALA A 177 -26.36 -10.67 -17.14
CA ALA A 177 -24.98 -10.21 -16.98
C ALA A 177 -24.51 -10.31 -15.52
N LEU A 178 -25.37 -9.92 -14.58
CA LEU A 178 -25.13 -10.03 -13.13
C LEU A 178 -24.98 -11.49 -12.71
N LYS A 179 -25.90 -12.36 -13.18
CA LYS A 179 -25.79 -13.80 -12.94
C LYS A 179 -24.46 -14.35 -13.46
N ARG A 180 -24.06 -13.96 -14.68
CA ARG A 180 -22.78 -14.40 -15.27
C ARG A 180 -21.57 -13.89 -14.48
N ALA A 181 -21.61 -12.65 -14.01
CA ALA A 181 -20.56 -12.08 -13.16
C ALA A 181 -20.44 -12.81 -11.82
N GLY A 182 -21.56 -13.14 -11.19
CA GLY A 182 -21.59 -13.96 -9.96
C GLY A 182 -21.05 -15.37 -10.18
N GLU A 183 -21.43 -16.03 -11.28
CA GLU A 183 -20.88 -17.33 -11.67
C GLU A 183 -19.36 -17.29 -11.82
N LEU A 184 -18.84 -16.25 -12.47
CA LEU A 184 -17.42 -16.05 -12.73
C LEU A 184 -16.63 -15.88 -11.41
N LEU A 185 -17.14 -15.05 -10.49
CA LEU A 185 -16.57 -14.88 -9.15
C LEU A 185 -16.59 -16.18 -8.34
N LYS A 186 -17.71 -16.90 -8.39
CA LYS A 186 -17.89 -18.17 -7.68
C LYS A 186 -16.96 -19.27 -8.20
N GLN A 187 -16.83 -19.40 -9.52
CA GLN A 187 -15.94 -20.38 -10.15
C GLN A 187 -14.46 -20.12 -9.84
N ALA A 188 -14.07 -18.84 -9.71
CA ALA A 188 -12.74 -18.44 -9.29
C ALA A 188 -12.48 -18.62 -7.78
N GLY A 189 -13.46 -19.10 -7.00
CA GLY A 189 -13.33 -19.30 -5.57
C GLY A 189 -13.20 -17.98 -4.79
N ILE A 190 -13.73 -16.89 -5.32
CA ILE A 190 -13.67 -15.57 -4.68
C ILE A 190 -14.82 -15.45 -3.68
N PRO A 191 -14.55 -15.36 -2.36
CA PRO A 191 -15.60 -15.27 -1.35
C PRO A 191 -16.23 -13.88 -1.27
N ARG A 192 -15.49 -12.84 -1.65
CA ARG A 192 -15.91 -11.43 -1.61
C ARG A 192 -15.36 -10.72 -2.84
N GLY A 193 -16.21 -10.02 -3.57
CA GLY A 193 -15.87 -9.42 -4.85
C GLY A 193 -16.73 -8.21 -5.17
N ARG A 194 -16.29 -7.44 -6.16
CA ARG A 194 -17.00 -6.28 -6.68
C ARG A 194 -17.47 -6.58 -8.10
N ILE A 195 -18.65 -6.10 -8.44
CA ILE A 195 -19.22 -6.11 -9.78
C ILE A 195 -19.51 -4.65 -10.11
N LEU A 196 -18.97 -4.16 -11.22
CA LEU A 196 -19.22 -2.80 -11.71
C LEU A 196 -19.96 -2.88 -13.04
N VAL A 197 -21.21 -2.46 -13.05
CA VAL A 197 -22.02 -2.39 -14.26
C VAL A 197 -21.86 -1.03 -14.91
N ILE A 198 -21.51 -0.99 -16.19
CA ILE A 198 -21.33 0.23 -16.98
C ILE A 198 -22.34 0.19 -18.13
N GLY A 199 -23.33 1.08 -18.11
CA GLY A 199 -24.41 1.09 -19.10
C GLY A 199 -25.36 2.27 -18.96
N ASP A 200 -26.34 2.39 -19.87
CA ASP A 200 -27.17 3.59 -20.02
C ASP A 200 -28.66 3.41 -19.67
N GLY A 201 -29.16 2.18 -19.67
CA GLY A 201 -30.55 1.89 -19.35
C GLY A 201 -30.69 0.43 -18.99
N MET A 202 -31.24 0.18 -17.81
CA MET A 202 -31.40 -1.17 -17.27
C MET A 202 -32.86 -1.43 -17.00
N GLU A 203 -33.42 -2.39 -17.71
CA GLU A 203 -34.83 -2.71 -17.66
C GLU A 203 -35.02 -4.14 -17.17
N SER A 204 -35.20 -4.32 -15.86
CA SER A 204 -35.96 -5.44 -15.28
C SER A 204 -35.93 -5.39 -13.75
N GLU A 205 -37.08 -5.59 -13.10
CA GLU A 205 -37.12 -5.91 -11.65
C GLU A 205 -36.29 -7.18 -11.34
N ALA A 206 -36.13 -8.10 -12.30
CA ALA A 206 -35.26 -9.27 -12.16
C ALA A 206 -33.78 -8.89 -11.95
N ALA A 207 -33.32 -7.76 -12.49
CA ALA A 207 -31.96 -7.29 -12.26
C ALA A 207 -31.76 -6.81 -10.82
N ILE A 208 -32.78 -6.16 -10.25
CA ILE A 208 -32.80 -5.72 -8.84
C ILE A 208 -32.76 -6.95 -7.92
N ASP A 209 -33.59 -7.96 -8.21
CA ASP A 209 -33.61 -9.22 -7.46
C ASP A 209 -32.26 -9.94 -7.53
N GLU A 210 -31.64 -10.02 -8.71
CA GLU A 210 -30.33 -10.67 -8.87
C GLU A 210 -29.21 -9.88 -8.17
N ALA A 211 -29.23 -8.53 -8.22
CA ALA A 211 -28.28 -7.71 -7.48
C ALA A 211 -28.41 -7.92 -5.97
N ALA A 212 -29.63 -8.03 -5.44
CA ALA A 212 -29.86 -8.34 -4.03
C ALA A 212 -29.33 -9.74 -3.66
N ARG A 213 -29.54 -10.74 -4.51
CA ARG A 213 -28.98 -12.10 -4.33
C ARG A 213 -27.45 -12.10 -4.29
N LEU A 214 -26.81 -11.36 -5.21
CA LEU A 214 -25.36 -11.23 -5.25
C LEU A 214 -24.81 -10.56 -4.00
N ARG A 215 -25.49 -9.51 -3.50
CA ARG A 215 -25.17 -8.86 -2.23
C ARG A 215 -25.21 -9.86 -1.08
N ASP A 216 -26.24 -10.68 -1.00
CA ASP A 216 -26.40 -11.69 0.05
C ASP A 216 -25.33 -12.82 -0.06
N GLN A 217 -24.74 -13.01 -1.25
CA GLN A 217 -23.59 -13.91 -1.48
C GLN A 217 -22.23 -13.26 -1.18
N GLY A 218 -22.20 -11.99 -0.79
CA GLY A 218 -20.97 -11.26 -0.48
C GLY A 218 -20.35 -10.50 -1.66
N TYR A 219 -21.08 -10.34 -2.76
CA TYR A 219 -20.67 -9.56 -3.93
C TYR A 219 -21.35 -8.20 -3.98
N ARG A 220 -20.56 -7.12 -4.04
CA ARG A 220 -21.09 -5.75 -4.16
C ARG A 220 -21.34 -5.41 -5.62
N VAL A 221 -22.53 -4.91 -5.96
CA VAL A 221 -22.83 -4.39 -7.31
C VAL A 221 -22.90 -2.87 -7.29
N SER A 222 -21.92 -2.22 -7.92
CA SER A 222 -21.92 -0.79 -8.21
C SER A 222 -22.32 -0.54 -9.66
N VAL A 223 -22.80 0.68 -9.95
CA VAL A 223 -23.29 1.05 -11.29
C VAL A 223 -22.69 2.38 -11.71
N LEU A 224 -22.13 2.41 -12.92
CA LEU A 224 -21.68 3.60 -13.61
C LEU A 224 -22.61 3.87 -14.80
N GLY A 225 -23.48 4.88 -14.65
CA GLY A 225 -24.43 5.29 -15.67
C GLY A 225 -23.76 6.08 -16.79
N VAL A 226 -23.93 5.66 -18.04
CA VAL A 226 -23.33 6.32 -19.22
C VAL A 226 -24.38 7.09 -19.99
N GLY A 227 -24.14 8.37 -20.26
CA GLY A 227 -25.05 9.22 -21.03
C GLY A 227 -25.72 10.32 -20.21
N THR A 228 -26.73 10.94 -20.81
CA THR A 228 -27.42 12.11 -20.28
C THR A 228 -28.92 11.85 -20.12
N ALA A 229 -29.57 12.59 -19.21
CA ALA A 229 -31.02 12.48 -19.00
C ALA A 229 -31.83 12.97 -20.22
N ALA A 230 -31.32 13.96 -20.96
CA ALA A 230 -31.93 14.42 -22.21
C ALA A 230 -31.86 13.35 -23.31
N GLY A 231 -30.83 12.50 -23.27
CA GLY A 231 -30.60 11.44 -24.23
C GLY A 231 -30.15 11.95 -25.59
N ALA A 232 -29.96 11.00 -26.53
CA ALA A 232 -29.71 11.30 -27.92
C ALA A 232 -30.34 10.23 -28.82
N PRO A 233 -30.60 10.55 -30.11
CA PRO A 233 -31.01 9.55 -31.09
C PRO A 233 -29.95 8.45 -31.21
N VAL A 234 -30.41 7.21 -31.20
CA VAL A 234 -29.56 6.04 -31.44
C VAL A 234 -29.27 5.96 -32.95
N PRO A 235 -28.00 5.90 -33.40
CA PRO A 235 -27.68 5.76 -34.81
C PRO A 235 -28.14 4.39 -35.36
N ASP A 236 -28.43 4.33 -36.67
CA ASP A 236 -28.79 3.09 -37.36
C ASP A 236 -27.60 2.41 -38.08
N GLY A 237 -26.39 2.95 -37.90
CA GLY A 237 -25.16 2.52 -38.60
C GLY A 237 -25.07 2.95 -40.07
N ARG A 238 -26.09 3.61 -40.63
CA ARG A 238 -26.16 4.05 -42.04
C ARG A 238 -26.23 5.58 -42.20
N GLY A 239 -25.96 6.31 -41.12
CA GLY A 239 -26.03 7.78 -41.08
C GLY A 239 -27.42 8.33 -40.73
N GLY A 240 -28.38 7.45 -40.41
CA GLY A 240 -29.69 7.80 -39.89
C GLY A 240 -29.82 7.53 -38.39
N SER A 241 -31.05 7.58 -37.90
CA SER A 241 -31.40 7.19 -36.53
C SER A 241 -32.26 5.93 -36.56
N LEU A 242 -32.04 5.05 -35.59
CA LEU A 242 -32.88 3.90 -35.34
C LEU A 242 -34.32 4.38 -35.12
N ARG A 243 -35.28 3.73 -35.77
CA ARG A 243 -36.69 4.09 -35.68
C ARG A 243 -37.48 2.99 -34.99
N ASP A 244 -38.48 3.39 -34.21
CA ASP A 244 -39.47 2.47 -33.64
C ASP A 244 -40.43 1.95 -34.72
N ASP A 245 -41.33 1.02 -34.34
CA ASP A 245 -42.35 0.45 -35.24
C ASP A 245 -43.32 1.51 -35.80
N ARG A 246 -43.33 2.71 -35.24
CA ARG A 246 -44.16 3.86 -35.65
C ARG A 246 -43.38 4.84 -36.53
N GLY A 247 -42.11 4.57 -36.82
CA GLY A 247 -41.23 5.40 -37.62
C GLY A 247 -40.61 6.59 -36.88
N ASN A 248 -40.78 6.73 -35.56
CA ASN A 248 -40.17 7.80 -34.78
C ASN A 248 -38.73 7.45 -34.40
N PRO A 249 -37.80 8.43 -34.34
CA PRO A 249 -36.45 8.19 -33.85
C PRO A 249 -36.45 7.69 -32.40
N VAL A 250 -35.72 6.62 -32.14
CA VAL A 250 -35.51 6.09 -30.79
C VAL A 250 -34.52 6.99 -30.05
N ILE A 251 -34.98 7.63 -28.98
CA ILE A 251 -34.15 8.47 -28.11
C ILE A 251 -33.76 7.66 -26.87
N ALA A 252 -32.46 7.43 -26.70
CA ALA A 252 -31.94 6.73 -25.52
C ALA A 252 -31.64 7.75 -24.40
N GLY A 253 -32.51 7.84 -23.40
CA GLY A 253 -32.30 8.66 -22.20
C GLY A 253 -31.79 7.83 -21.02
N LEU A 254 -30.88 8.42 -20.22
CA LEU A 254 -30.35 7.77 -19.01
C LEU A 254 -31.39 7.80 -17.87
N ASP A 255 -31.91 6.63 -17.47
CA ASP A 255 -32.78 6.49 -16.29
C ASP A 255 -31.96 6.34 -15.01
N GLN A 256 -31.54 7.46 -14.45
CA GLN A 256 -30.70 7.48 -13.25
C GLN A 256 -31.38 6.85 -12.03
N ALA A 257 -32.70 7.01 -11.90
CA ALA A 257 -33.44 6.50 -10.75
C ALA A 257 -33.43 4.96 -10.72
N ARG A 258 -33.57 4.30 -11.87
CA ARG A 258 -33.44 2.84 -11.97
C ARG A 258 -32.03 2.36 -11.67
N LEU A 259 -31.02 3.00 -12.24
CA LEU A 259 -29.61 2.63 -12.00
C LEU A 259 -29.22 2.77 -10.51
N GLN A 260 -29.71 3.82 -9.85
CA GLN A 260 -29.54 3.99 -8.40
C GLN A 260 -30.23 2.91 -7.59
N ARG A 261 -31.45 2.50 -7.96
CA ARG A 261 -32.14 1.37 -7.32
C ARG A 261 -31.35 0.08 -7.45
N LEU A 262 -30.80 -0.22 -8.63
CA LEU A 262 -29.97 -1.41 -8.84
C LEU A 262 -28.71 -1.40 -7.97
N ALA A 263 -27.96 -0.30 -7.96
CA ALA A 263 -26.76 -0.16 -7.13
C ALA A 263 -27.08 -0.31 -5.64
N THR A 264 -28.21 0.26 -5.19
CA THR A 264 -28.66 0.17 -3.80
C THR A 264 -29.05 -1.26 -3.43
N ALA A 265 -29.79 -1.96 -4.30
CA ALA A 265 -30.14 -3.36 -4.08
C ALA A 265 -28.91 -4.27 -3.95
N GLY A 266 -27.89 -4.03 -4.79
CA GLY A 266 -26.60 -4.72 -4.76
C GLY A 266 -25.61 -4.25 -3.69
N GLY A 267 -25.99 -3.33 -2.80
CA GLY A 267 -25.14 -2.83 -1.72
C GLY A 267 -23.91 -2.04 -2.19
N GLY A 268 -23.93 -1.53 -3.42
CA GLY A 268 -22.88 -0.71 -4.01
C GLY A 268 -23.30 0.74 -4.16
N ARG A 269 -22.65 1.44 -5.08
CA ARG A 269 -22.85 2.88 -5.32
C ARG A 269 -23.16 3.14 -6.77
N TYR A 270 -23.92 4.20 -7.00
CA TYR A 270 -24.18 4.74 -8.33
C TYR A 270 -23.37 6.00 -8.56
N ALA A 271 -22.76 6.11 -9.73
CA ALA A 271 -22.25 7.37 -10.26
C ALA A 271 -22.65 7.50 -11.73
N ARG A 272 -22.75 8.74 -12.22
CA ARG A 272 -22.82 9.01 -13.66
C ARG A 272 -21.41 9.21 -14.19
N LEU A 273 -21.10 8.59 -15.32
CA LEU A 273 -19.84 8.77 -16.03
C LEU A 273 -19.59 10.25 -16.30
N GLN A 274 -18.45 10.73 -15.84
CA GLN A 274 -18.03 12.12 -15.96
C GLN A 274 -16.56 12.20 -16.38
N PRO A 275 -16.14 13.31 -17.01
CA PRO A 275 -14.73 13.59 -17.20
C PRO A 275 -14.00 13.63 -15.83
N GLY A 276 -12.85 12.97 -15.75
CA GLY A 276 -12.06 12.86 -14.53
C GLY A 276 -12.44 11.65 -13.67
N ASP A 277 -12.12 11.74 -12.38
CA ASP A 277 -11.84 10.57 -11.55
C ASP A 277 -12.84 10.37 -10.40
N GLN A 278 -13.68 11.38 -10.15
CA GLN A 278 -14.59 11.43 -9.00
C GLN A 278 -15.68 10.34 -9.07
N ASP A 279 -16.12 9.99 -10.28
CA ASP A 279 -17.09 8.93 -10.50
C ASP A 279 -16.50 7.56 -10.12
N LEU A 280 -15.26 7.30 -10.51
CA LEU A 280 -14.52 6.09 -10.16
C LEU A 280 -14.25 6.00 -8.65
N ASP A 281 -13.85 7.09 -8.02
CA ASP A 281 -13.62 7.13 -6.58
C ASP A 281 -14.88 6.72 -5.81
N LEU A 282 -16.06 7.11 -6.28
CA LEU A 282 -17.34 6.73 -5.67
C LEU A 282 -17.68 5.25 -5.90
N VAL A 283 -17.56 4.74 -7.11
CA VAL A 283 -18.03 3.36 -7.44
C VAL A 283 -17.04 2.28 -7.05
N LEU A 284 -15.74 2.58 -7.06
CA LEU A 284 -14.66 1.66 -6.69
C LEU A 284 -14.29 1.72 -5.21
N SER A 285 -14.74 2.76 -4.48
CA SER A 285 -14.47 2.93 -3.05
C SER A 285 -14.63 1.61 -2.28
N PRO A 286 -13.60 1.18 -1.50
CA PRO A 286 -13.69 0.03 -0.62
C PRO A 286 -14.55 0.39 0.60
N GLY A 287 -15.82 0.74 0.38
CA GLY A 287 -16.76 1.02 1.46
C GLY A 287 -16.91 -0.23 2.32
N SER A 288 -16.91 -0.10 3.64
CA SER A 288 -17.17 -1.20 4.57
C SER A 288 -18.49 -1.88 4.22
N ILE A 289 -18.42 -3.13 3.78
CA ILE A 289 -19.62 -3.93 3.58
C ILE A 289 -20.05 -4.40 4.97
N SER A 290 -21.20 -3.92 5.45
CA SER A 290 -21.89 -4.57 6.55
C SER A 290 -22.65 -5.76 5.96
N TYR A 291 -22.05 -6.94 6.00
CA TYR A 291 -22.66 -8.19 5.53
C TYR A 291 -23.80 -8.57 6.47
N PRO A 292 -25.05 -8.66 6.00
CA PRO A 292 -26.13 -9.22 6.81
C PRO A 292 -25.93 -10.74 6.91
N GLY A 293 -25.60 -11.23 8.11
CA GLY A 293 -25.89 -12.63 8.46
C GLY A 293 -24.74 -13.63 8.63
N THR A 294 -23.47 -13.30 8.40
CA THR A 294 -22.36 -14.27 8.61
C THR A 294 -21.14 -13.67 9.27
N ALA A 295 -21.31 -13.04 10.44
CA ALA A 295 -20.20 -12.90 11.37
C ALA A 295 -19.92 -14.27 12.04
N THR A 296 -19.53 -15.26 11.25
CA THR A 296 -19.03 -16.53 11.78
C THR A 296 -17.75 -16.17 12.52
N LYS A 297 -17.58 -16.68 13.75
CA LYS A 297 -16.46 -16.41 14.66
C LYS A 297 -15.06 -16.59 14.03
N ALA A 298 -14.98 -17.28 12.88
CA ALA A 298 -13.81 -17.40 12.02
C ALA A 298 -13.40 -16.09 11.31
N GLU A 299 -14.33 -15.22 10.91
CA GLU A 299 -13.98 -13.98 10.21
C GLU A 299 -13.39 -12.92 11.15
N LYS A 300 -13.78 -12.86 12.42
CA LYS A 300 -13.08 -12.03 13.42
C LYS A 300 -11.65 -12.50 13.69
N SER A 301 -11.35 -13.78 13.43
CA SER A 301 -9.99 -14.31 13.54
C SER A 301 -9.11 -13.95 12.34
N ASP A 302 -9.70 -13.76 11.16
CA ASP A 302 -8.96 -13.41 9.93
C ASP A 302 -8.93 -11.89 9.66
N LEU A 303 -9.93 -11.14 10.13
CA LEU A 303 -9.99 -9.67 10.02
C LEU A 303 -9.04 -8.96 10.98
N ASP A 304 -8.80 -9.55 12.16
CA ASP A 304 -7.90 -9.03 13.19
C ASP A 304 -6.62 -9.87 13.27
N GLN A 305 -5.99 -10.20 12.13
CA GLN A 305 -4.59 -10.66 12.16
C GLN A 305 -3.70 -9.46 12.51
N THR A 306 -3.65 -9.12 13.80
CA THR A 306 -2.69 -8.18 14.35
C THR A 306 -1.30 -8.80 14.24
N ALA A 307 -0.45 -8.19 13.41
CA ALA A 307 0.95 -8.57 13.37
C ALA A 307 1.66 -7.81 14.49
N TRP A 308 2.36 -8.55 15.34
CA TRP A 308 3.26 -7.95 16.30
C TRP A 308 4.38 -7.23 15.56
N LYS A 309 4.64 -5.99 15.93
CA LYS A 309 5.74 -5.22 15.37
C LYS A 309 7.05 -5.79 15.89
N GLU A 310 7.89 -6.25 14.98
CA GLU A 310 9.26 -6.67 15.26
C GLU A 310 10.06 -5.49 15.82
N GLN A 311 10.68 -5.66 16.98
CA GLN A 311 11.56 -4.65 17.58
C GLN A 311 13.00 -5.13 17.71
N GLY A 312 13.28 -6.40 17.43
CA GLY A 312 14.60 -6.99 17.28
C GLY A 312 15.55 -6.15 16.42
N PRO A 313 15.11 -5.58 15.27
CA PRO A 313 15.94 -4.70 14.47
C PRO A 313 16.51 -3.46 15.20
N LEU A 314 15.78 -2.91 16.18
CA LEU A 314 16.27 -1.80 17.01
C LEU A 314 17.41 -2.24 17.94
N LEU A 315 17.37 -3.47 18.44
CA LEU A 315 18.43 -4.03 19.28
C LEU A 315 19.71 -4.31 18.48
N THR A 316 19.60 -4.63 17.18
CA THR A 316 20.78 -4.75 16.29
C THR A 316 21.56 -3.45 16.16
N LEU A 317 20.92 -2.28 16.27
CA LEU A 317 21.64 -0.99 16.28
C LEU A 317 22.56 -0.85 17.51
N LEU A 318 22.25 -1.50 18.62
CA LEU A 318 23.11 -1.50 19.81
C LEU A 318 24.36 -2.38 19.66
N LEU A 319 24.37 -3.31 18.69
CA LEU A 319 25.55 -4.13 18.36
C LEU A 319 26.61 -3.35 17.58
N LEU A 320 26.20 -2.37 16.78
CA LEU A 320 27.08 -1.55 15.96
C LEU A 320 28.22 -0.86 16.75
N PRO A 321 27.98 -0.16 17.89
CA PRO A 321 29.05 0.44 18.68
C PRO A 321 29.97 -0.61 19.34
N LEU A 322 29.43 -1.78 19.73
CA LEU A 322 30.23 -2.88 20.27
C LEU A 322 31.16 -3.50 19.20
N ALA A 323 30.65 -3.67 17.99
CA ALA A 323 31.44 -4.11 16.84
C ALA A 323 32.55 -3.10 16.50
N ALA A 324 32.23 -1.80 16.58
CA ALA A 324 33.21 -0.73 16.37
C ALA A 324 34.34 -0.73 17.41
N LEU A 325 34.04 -1.02 18.69
CA LEU A 325 35.02 -1.16 19.77
C LEU A 325 35.86 -2.44 19.66
N ALA A 326 35.30 -3.51 19.09
CA ALA A 326 35.98 -4.79 18.90
C ALA A 326 37.04 -4.74 17.79
N PHE A 327 36.85 -3.90 16.77
CA PHE A 327 37.87 -3.66 15.75
C PHE A 327 38.98 -2.76 16.33
N ARG A 328 40.08 -3.42 16.72
CA ARG A 328 41.34 -2.91 17.31
C ARG A 328 42.01 -1.69 16.63
N ARG A 329 41.40 -1.14 15.57
CA ARG A 329 41.84 0.05 14.82
C ARG A 329 40.90 1.26 14.95
N GLY A 330 39.69 1.15 15.53
CA GLY A 330 38.81 2.28 15.83
C GLY A 330 38.20 3.01 14.62
N TRP A 331 38.51 2.59 13.39
CA TRP A 331 38.05 3.24 12.16
C TRP A 331 36.53 3.13 11.98
N LEU A 332 35.94 2.03 12.43
CA LEU A 332 34.48 1.81 12.41
C LEU A 332 33.75 2.70 13.42
N LEU A 333 34.38 3.09 14.53
CA LEU A 333 33.80 4.04 15.48
C LEU A 333 33.73 5.43 14.84
N GLY A 334 34.77 5.82 14.10
CA GLY A 334 34.78 7.02 13.27
C GLY A 334 33.67 7.01 12.22
N LEU A 335 33.53 5.91 11.47
CA LEU A 335 32.48 5.74 10.46
C LEU A 335 31.07 5.73 11.06
N LEU A 336 30.87 5.10 12.22
CA LEU A 336 29.60 5.07 12.93
C LEU A 336 29.22 6.46 13.45
N LEU A 337 30.17 7.19 14.05
CA LEU A 337 29.96 8.56 14.49
C LEU A 337 29.63 9.47 13.31
N THR A 338 30.33 9.32 12.17
CA THR A 338 29.98 10.06 10.95
C THR A 338 28.64 9.64 10.36
N GLY A 339 28.26 8.36 10.45
CA GLY A 339 26.97 7.82 10.00
C GLY A 339 25.78 8.27 10.86
N LEU A 340 25.99 8.42 12.17
CA LEU A 340 25.00 8.94 13.11
C LEU A 340 24.86 10.47 13.03
N LEU A 341 25.93 11.16 12.58
CA LEU A 341 25.94 12.60 12.29
C LEU A 341 25.49 12.95 10.86
N LEU A 342 25.35 11.95 9.98
CA LEU A 342 24.78 12.15 8.66
C LEU A 342 23.26 12.30 8.81
N PRO A 343 22.66 13.38 8.28
CA PRO A 343 21.24 13.59 8.39
C PRO A 343 20.52 12.44 7.70
N LEU A 344 19.63 11.75 8.43
CA LEU A 344 18.66 10.85 7.82
C LEU A 344 17.91 11.67 6.75
N PRO A 345 17.74 11.16 5.52
CA PRO A 345 16.99 11.88 4.50
C PRO A 345 15.57 12.08 5.03
N GLU A 346 15.22 13.34 5.30
CA GLU A 346 13.85 13.74 5.60
C GLU A 346 12.95 13.17 4.48
N PRO A 347 11.80 12.55 4.83
CA PRO A 347 10.87 12.10 3.81
C PRO A 347 10.46 13.31 2.98
N VAL A 348 10.69 13.24 1.67
CA VAL A 348 10.23 14.24 0.70
C VAL A 348 8.72 14.31 0.82
N THR A 349 8.24 15.29 1.57
CA THR A 349 6.84 15.69 1.58
C THR A 349 6.66 16.61 0.38
N ALA A 350 5.84 16.15 -0.56
CA ALA A 350 5.45 16.89 -1.74
C ALA A 350 4.86 18.25 -1.33
N ALA A 351 5.25 19.29 -2.06
CA ALA A 351 4.83 20.66 -1.86
C ALA A 351 3.30 20.81 -1.98
N ALA A 352 2.70 21.46 -0.98
CA ALA A 352 1.40 22.11 -1.08
C ALA A 352 1.56 23.58 -0.63
N PRO A 353 0.77 24.53 -1.19
CA PRO A 353 1.16 25.93 -1.29
C PRO A 353 0.91 26.74 -0.01
N ALA A 354 1.56 27.89 0.01
CA ALA A 354 1.69 28.86 1.09
C ALA A 354 0.38 29.23 1.79
N VAL A 355 0.37 29.07 3.11
CA VAL A 355 -0.53 29.79 4.02
C VAL A 355 0.32 30.47 5.08
N VAL A 356 0.11 31.77 5.19
CA VAL A 356 0.71 32.71 6.15
C VAL A 356 0.51 32.17 7.57
N ALA A 357 1.61 31.96 8.31
CA ALA A 357 1.56 31.76 9.75
C ALA A 357 2.83 32.24 10.44
N GLU A 358 2.58 33.20 11.33
CA GLU A 358 3.40 33.89 12.32
C GLU A 358 4.67 33.22 12.85
N SER A 359 5.64 34.11 13.09
CA SER A 359 6.93 33.92 13.75
C SER A 359 6.82 33.30 15.15
N ARG A 360 7.35 32.08 15.30
CA ARG A 360 7.87 31.58 16.58
C ARG A 360 9.40 31.45 16.50
N PRO A 361 10.16 31.81 17.55
CA PRO A 361 11.61 31.70 17.53
C PRO A 361 12.01 30.22 17.52
N ALA A 362 12.72 29.80 16.48
CA ALA A 362 13.27 28.46 16.38
C ALA A 362 14.43 28.28 17.40
N PRO A 363 14.50 27.13 18.09
CA PRO A 363 15.58 26.86 19.04
C PRO A 363 16.88 26.53 18.31
N ALA A 364 17.99 27.12 18.77
CA ALA A 364 19.37 26.64 18.67
C ALA A 364 19.91 26.11 17.30
N THR A 365 19.40 26.55 16.15
CA THR A 365 19.96 26.18 14.82
C THR A 365 21.08 27.10 14.32
N GLY A 366 21.33 28.24 14.97
CA GLY A 366 22.31 29.23 14.51
C GLY A 366 23.76 28.74 14.52
N LEU A 367 24.17 28.01 15.56
CA LEU A 367 25.55 27.54 15.71
C LEU A 367 25.96 26.48 14.68
N TRP A 368 25.05 25.57 14.33
CA TRP A 368 25.31 24.55 13.31
C TRP A 368 25.38 25.15 11.91
N ARG A 369 24.53 26.13 11.58
CA ARG A 369 24.59 26.83 10.28
C ARG A 369 25.88 27.65 10.12
N ASP A 370 26.34 28.30 11.19
CA ASP A 370 27.57 29.10 11.18
C ASP A 370 28.85 28.27 10.98
N LEU A 371 28.84 26.99 11.37
CA LEU A 371 29.98 26.09 11.19
C LEU A 371 30.19 25.68 9.73
N TRP A 372 29.12 25.60 8.94
CA TRP A 372 29.14 25.02 7.58
C TRP A 372 28.90 26.05 6.48
N GLN A 373 28.24 27.17 6.77
CA GLN A 373 27.95 28.22 5.79
C GLN A 373 28.60 29.53 6.19
N ARG A 374 29.27 30.19 5.22
CA ARG A 374 29.78 31.55 5.42
C ARG A 374 28.60 32.53 5.52
N ARG A 375 28.75 33.62 6.29
CA ARG A 375 27.70 34.63 6.46
C ARG A 375 27.15 35.19 5.14
N ASP A 376 27.99 35.34 4.12
CA ASP A 376 27.55 35.83 2.81
C ASP A 376 26.68 34.81 2.04
N GLN A 377 26.86 33.51 2.31
CA GLN A 377 25.99 32.46 1.75
C GLN A 377 24.65 32.44 2.48
N GLN A 378 24.66 32.62 3.81
CA GLN A 378 23.44 32.75 4.60
C GLN A 378 22.63 34.00 4.20
N ALA A 379 23.31 35.10 3.90
CA ALA A 379 22.68 36.33 3.39
C ALA A 379 22.03 36.11 2.02
N ALA A 380 22.70 35.42 1.09
CA ALA A 380 22.13 35.08 -0.22
C ALA A 380 20.91 34.15 -0.10
N GLU A 381 20.95 33.18 0.82
CA GLU A 381 19.85 32.26 1.07
C GLU A 381 18.66 32.94 1.78
N ALA A 382 18.91 33.95 2.60
CA ALA A 382 17.86 34.80 3.19
C ALA A 382 17.19 35.68 2.11
N LEU A 383 17.98 36.26 1.20
CA LEU A 383 17.48 37.04 0.08
C LEU A 383 16.63 36.19 -0.88
N ALA A 384 17.06 34.96 -1.18
CA ALA A 384 16.30 34.01 -2.01
C ALA A 384 14.95 33.60 -1.39
N ARG A 385 14.82 33.71 -0.05
CA ARG A 385 13.59 33.44 0.70
C ARG A 385 12.71 34.69 0.89
N GLY A 386 13.11 35.84 0.34
CA GLY A 386 12.36 37.09 0.41
C GLY A 386 12.56 37.89 1.70
N ASP A 387 13.48 37.48 2.59
CA ASP A 387 13.76 38.16 3.86
C ASP A 387 14.98 39.10 3.70
N ALA A 388 14.72 40.29 3.15
CA ALA A 388 15.75 41.28 2.84
C ALA A 388 16.41 41.89 4.09
N GLU A 389 15.66 42.02 5.20
CA GLU A 389 16.20 42.59 6.45
C GLU A 389 17.22 41.65 7.11
N ALA A 390 16.95 40.34 7.11
CA ALA A 390 17.89 39.35 7.62
C ALA A 390 19.16 39.28 6.74
N ALA A 391 19.02 39.39 5.42
CA ALA A 391 20.15 39.39 4.49
C ALA A 391 21.11 40.58 4.71
N ALA A 392 20.57 41.79 4.89
CA ALA A 392 21.36 43.01 5.10
C ALA A 392 22.19 42.97 6.41
N ARG A 393 21.67 42.32 7.46
CA ARG A 393 22.40 42.16 8.73
C ARG A 393 23.54 41.15 8.64
N LEU A 394 23.42 40.15 7.76
CA LEU A 394 24.39 39.07 7.61
C LEU A 394 25.46 39.37 6.57
N ALA A 395 25.15 40.17 5.54
CA ALA A 395 26.08 40.53 4.46
C ALA A 395 27.23 41.43 4.95
N ARG A 396 28.47 41.00 4.68
CA ARG A 396 29.67 41.81 4.90
C ARG A 396 30.06 42.65 3.68
N ASP A 397 29.65 42.24 2.49
CA ASP A 397 29.91 42.94 1.23
C ASP A 397 28.88 44.07 1.00
N PRO A 398 29.30 45.34 0.82
CA PRO A 398 28.39 46.46 0.59
C PRO A 398 27.58 46.35 -0.71
N LEU A 399 27.96 45.50 -1.67
CA LEU A 399 27.19 45.25 -2.89
C LEU A 399 26.03 44.25 -2.71
N ARG A 400 25.94 43.60 -1.54
CA ARG A 400 24.91 42.61 -1.20
C ARG A 400 24.10 42.96 0.06
N ARG A 401 24.27 44.19 0.56
CA ARG A 401 23.37 44.84 1.52
C ARG A 401 22.34 45.65 0.77
#